data_AF-A0A1Y4LS56-F1
#
_entry.id   AF-A0A1Y4LS56-F1
#
_cell.length_a   1.000
_cell.length_b   1.000
_cell.length_c   1.000
_cell.angle_alpha   90.00
_cell.angle_beta   90.00
_cell.angle_gamma   90.00
#
_symmetry.space_group_name_H-M   'P 1'
#
loop_
_entity.id
_entity.type
_entity.pdbx_description
1 polymer ?
#
loop_
_entity_poly.entity_id
_entity_poly.type
_entity_poly.pdbx_seq_one_letter_code
_entity_poly.pdbx_strand_id
1 'polypeptide(L)'
;MDHNVSMLLEKIKVVAEQTRTGAVKAADRAGKKAGEMAQATRLNLQIFDRTTECEVLYKEIGKVIYDIHQGAETDEDVIERKLAQLDVLQGEISELRDELGALKTVCTCARCGRQCSRDDAYCAGCGSPL
;
A
#
# COMPACT_ATOMS: atom_id res chain seq x y z
N MET A 1 -9.67 -52.90 31.03
CA MET A 1 -10.63 -51.95 30.44
C MET A 1 -9.92 -50.61 30.39
N ASP A 2 -9.36 -50.20 29.25
CA ASP A 2 -8.69 -48.87 29.16
C ASP A 2 -8.35 -48.41 27.73
N HIS A 3 -8.31 -49.32 26.75
CA HIS A 3 -7.89 -48.98 25.38
C HIS A 3 -8.76 -47.90 24.71
N ASN A 4 -10.08 -47.96 24.93
CA ASN A 4 -11.02 -46.97 24.36
C ASN A 4 -10.87 -45.59 25.03
N VAL A 5 -10.51 -45.55 26.32
CA VAL A 5 -10.29 -44.32 27.07
C VAL A 5 -8.98 -43.65 26.64
N SER A 6 -7.90 -44.42 26.49
CA SER A 6 -6.62 -43.94 25.95
C SER A 6 -6.76 -43.39 24.53
N MET A 7 -7.49 -44.05 23.65
CA MET A 7 -7.73 -43.57 22.28
C MET A 7 -8.54 -42.26 22.23
N LEU A 8 -9.49 -42.08 23.15
CA LEU A 8 -10.27 -40.85 23.30
C LEU A 8 -9.41 -39.69 23.80
N LEU A 9 -8.53 -39.92 24.78
CA LEU A 9 -7.58 -38.92 25.27
C LEU A 9 -6.59 -38.48 24.19
N GLU A 10 -6.09 -39.43 23.38
CA GLU A 10 -5.19 -39.14 22.25
C GLU A 10 -5.88 -38.23 21.22
N LYS A 11 -7.13 -38.53 20.87
CA LYS A 11 -7.93 -37.70 19.94
C LYS A 11 -8.19 -36.30 20.51
N ILE A 12 -8.50 -36.18 21.80
CA ILE A 12 -8.69 -34.89 22.47
C ILE A 12 -7.39 -34.08 22.44
N LYS A 13 -6.24 -34.71 22.67
CA LYS A 13 -4.92 -34.05 22.59
C LYS A 13 -4.60 -33.57 21.18
N VAL A 14 -4.83 -34.40 20.17
CA VAL A 14 -4.63 -34.03 18.76
C VAL A 14 -5.55 -32.88 18.36
N VAL A 15 -6.83 -32.92 18.76
CA VAL A 15 -7.76 -31.82 18.48
C VAL A 15 -7.32 -30.55 19.20
N ALA A 16 -6.91 -30.62 20.47
CA ALA A 16 -6.41 -29.45 21.21
C ALA A 16 -5.15 -28.85 20.57
N GLU A 17 -4.20 -29.68 20.11
CA GLU A 17 -3.01 -29.23 19.40
C GLU A 17 -3.35 -28.63 18.02
N GLN A 18 -4.28 -29.23 17.28
CA GLN A 18 -4.77 -28.70 16.00
C GLN A 18 -5.51 -27.37 16.18
N THR A 19 -6.37 -27.25 17.19
CA THR A 19 -7.06 -25.99 17.51
C THR A 19 -6.08 -24.91 17.95
N ARG A 20 -5.08 -25.25 18.78
CA ARG A 20 -4.02 -24.32 19.20
C ARG A 20 -3.18 -23.84 18.02
N THR A 21 -2.71 -24.74 17.16
CA THR A 21 -1.91 -24.37 15.99
C THR A 21 -2.72 -23.60 14.96
N GLY A 22 -4.01 -23.92 14.79
CA GLY A 22 -4.95 -23.15 13.97
C GLY A 22 -5.15 -21.72 14.48
N ALA A 23 -5.35 -21.56 15.80
CA ALA A 23 -5.52 -20.26 16.44
C ALA A 23 -4.26 -19.38 16.32
N VAL A 24 -3.07 -19.95 16.55
CA VAL A 24 -1.79 -19.24 16.37
C VAL A 24 -1.61 -18.78 14.92
N LYS A 25 -1.82 -19.68 13.95
CA LYS A 25 -1.72 -19.33 12.52
C LYS A 25 -2.72 -18.25 12.12
N ALA A 26 -3.93 -18.27 12.66
CA ALA A 26 -4.94 -17.25 12.41
C ALA A 26 -4.53 -15.89 13.00
N ALA A 27 -4.03 -15.87 14.24
CA ALA A 27 -3.52 -14.67 14.90
C ALA A 27 -2.31 -14.08 14.14
N ASP A 28 -1.36 -14.92 13.72
CA ASP A 28 -0.19 -14.49 12.94
C ASP A 28 -0.60 -13.84 11.61
N ARG A 29 -1.56 -14.46 10.91
CA ARG A 29 -2.10 -13.91 9.64
C ARG A 29 -2.82 -12.59 9.86
N ALA A 30 -3.65 -12.50 10.90
CA ALA A 30 -4.36 -11.29 11.26
C ALA A 30 -3.38 -10.15 11.63
N GLY A 31 -2.34 -10.47 12.42
CA GLY A 31 -1.29 -9.51 12.79
C GLY A 31 -0.50 -9.01 11.59
N LYS A 32 -0.09 -9.89 10.69
CA LYS A 32 0.58 -9.51 9.43
C LYS A 32 -0.32 -8.61 8.58
N LYS A 33 -1.59 -8.98 8.39
CA LYS A 33 -2.54 -8.18 7.60
C LYS A 33 -2.79 -6.81 8.21
N ALA A 34 -2.92 -6.74 9.53
CA ALA A 34 -3.07 -5.47 10.25
C ALA A 34 -1.81 -4.59 10.09
N GLY A 35 -0.61 -5.19 10.14
CA GLY A 35 0.65 -4.49 9.89
C GLY A 35 0.73 -3.92 8.47
N GLU A 36 0.42 -4.72 7.45
CA GLU A 36 0.35 -4.27 6.05
C GLU A 36 -0.65 -3.12 5.87
N MET A 37 -1.83 -3.22 6.49
CA MET A 37 -2.84 -2.16 6.44
C MET A 37 -2.35 -0.88 7.10
N ALA A 38 -1.73 -0.97 8.28
CA ALA A 38 -1.17 0.18 8.98
C ALA A 38 -0.06 0.86 8.16
N GLN A 39 0.82 0.08 7.52
CA GLN A 39 1.85 0.60 6.63
C GLN A 39 1.25 1.29 5.41
N ALA A 40 0.25 0.67 4.77
CA ALA A 40 -0.46 1.27 3.64
C ALA A 40 -1.16 2.58 4.03
N THR A 41 -1.81 2.64 5.20
CA THR A 41 -2.43 3.88 5.71
C THR A 41 -1.38 4.97 5.91
N ARG A 42 -0.22 4.64 6.50
CA ARG A 42 0.88 5.59 6.68
C ARG A 42 1.36 6.18 5.35
N LEU A 43 1.62 5.33 4.35
CA LEU A 43 2.05 5.79 3.03
C LEU A 43 0.99 6.66 2.37
N ASN A 44 -0.30 6.31 2.48
CA ASN A 44 -1.38 7.13 1.94
C ASN A 44 -1.47 8.51 2.62
N LEU A 45 -1.24 8.61 3.93
CA LEU A 45 -1.18 9.90 4.62
C LEU A 45 0.00 10.73 4.12
N GLN A 46 1.17 10.13 3.94
CA GLN A 46 2.33 10.85 3.38
C GLN A 46 2.06 11.34 1.96
N ILE A 47 1.43 10.52 1.11
CA ILE A 47 1.01 10.93 -0.24
C ILE A 47 0.03 12.11 -0.18
N PHE A 48 -0.94 12.06 0.75
CA PHE A 48 -1.90 13.14 0.93
C PHE A 48 -1.24 14.45 1.37
N ASP A 49 -0.32 14.40 2.33
CA ASP A 49 0.43 15.57 2.82
C ASP A 49 1.23 16.20 1.67
N ARG A 50 2.00 15.39 0.93
CA ARG A 50 2.80 15.87 -0.22
C ARG A 50 1.95 16.42 -1.36
N THR A 51 0.81 15.77 -1.63
CA THR A 51 -0.14 16.29 -2.63
C THR A 51 -0.70 17.65 -2.20
N THR A 52 -0.97 17.82 -0.90
CA THR A 52 -1.44 19.11 -0.36
C THR A 52 -0.36 20.19 -0.48
N GLU A 53 0.91 19.84 -0.27
CA GLU A 53 2.04 20.76 -0.49
C GLU A 53 2.16 21.17 -1.97
N CYS A 54 1.95 20.25 -2.93
CA CYS A 54 1.86 20.58 -4.35
C CYS A 54 0.72 21.58 -4.64
N GLU A 55 -0.47 21.37 -4.06
CA GLU A 55 -1.62 22.28 -4.23
C GLU A 55 -1.33 23.69 -3.71
N VAL A 56 -0.54 23.81 -2.63
CA VAL A 56 -0.07 25.10 -2.14
C VAL A 56 0.87 25.75 -3.15
N LEU A 57 1.87 25.01 -3.66
CA LEU A 57 2.80 25.53 -4.68
C LEU A 57 2.09 25.97 -5.96
N TYR A 58 1.10 25.21 -6.44
CA TYR A 58 0.31 25.62 -7.61
C TYR A 58 -0.39 26.96 -7.39
N LYS A 59 -0.99 27.17 -6.21
CA LYS A 59 -1.63 28.44 -5.86
C LYS A 59 -0.63 29.58 -5.76
N GLU A 60 0.54 29.34 -5.18
CA GLU A 60 1.60 30.34 -5.07
C GLU A 60 2.17 30.74 -6.43
N ILE A 61 2.41 29.77 -7.32
CA ILE A 61 2.83 30.04 -8.70
C ILE A 61 1.77 30.85 -9.43
N GLY A 62 0.49 30.46 -9.33
CA GLY A 62 -0.62 31.19 -9.94
C GLY A 62 -0.72 32.63 -9.43
N LYS A 63 -0.50 32.84 -8.12
CA LYS A 63 -0.47 34.17 -7.51
C LYS A 63 0.67 35.01 -8.08
N VAL A 64 1.89 34.46 -8.15
CA VAL A 64 3.04 35.16 -8.75
C VAL A 64 2.74 35.61 -10.17
N ILE A 65 2.19 34.72 -11.01
CA ILE A 65 1.84 35.04 -12.40
C ILE A 65 0.79 36.17 -12.46
N TYR A 66 -0.22 36.13 -11.59
CA TYR A 66 -1.23 37.19 -11.53
C TYR A 66 -0.62 38.53 -11.09
N ASP A 67 0.26 38.52 -10.09
CA ASP A 67 0.92 39.73 -9.59
C ASP A 67 1.82 40.36 -10.67
N ILE A 68 2.57 39.54 -11.45
CA ILE A 68 3.32 39.98 -12.62
C ILE A 68 2.40 40.63 -13.66
N HIS A 69 1.23 40.03 -13.91
CA HIS A 69 0.23 40.62 -14.82
C HIS A 69 -0.29 41.98 -14.33
N GLN A 70 -0.36 42.20 -13.02
CA GLN A 70 -0.71 43.49 -12.41
C GLN A 70 0.46 44.49 -12.38
N GLY A 71 1.63 44.12 -12.94
CA GLY A 71 2.81 44.97 -13.00
C GLY A 71 3.70 44.94 -11.75
N ALA A 72 3.57 43.91 -10.91
CA ALA A 72 4.49 43.73 -9.79
C ALA A 72 5.89 43.34 -10.28
N GLU A 73 6.92 44.02 -9.79
CA GLU A 73 8.29 43.54 -9.90
C GLU A 73 8.46 42.31 -9.01
N THR A 74 9.04 41.26 -9.59
CA THR A 74 9.24 39.98 -8.91
C THR A 74 10.65 39.49 -9.17
N ASP A 75 11.23 38.75 -8.22
CA ASP A 75 12.50 38.04 -8.42
C ASP A 75 12.44 37.20 -9.71
N GLU A 76 13.47 37.33 -10.55
CA GLU A 76 13.57 36.67 -11.87
C GLU A 76 13.41 35.14 -11.78
N ASP A 77 13.89 34.53 -10.67
CA ASP A 77 13.92 33.07 -10.49
C ASP A 77 12.84 32.54 -9.52
N VAL A 78 11.85 33.33 -9.10
CA VAL A 78 10.86 32.85 -8.12
C VAL A 78 10.03 31.69 -8.66
N ILE A 79 9.71 31.73 -9.97
CA ILE A 79 8.91 30.70 -10.63
C ILE A 79 9.75 29.43 -10.77
N GLU A 80 10.96 29.51 -11.33
CA GLU A 80 11.90 28.39 -11.42
C GLU A 80 12.11 27.69 -10.08
N ARG A 81 12.32 28.43 -8.99
CA ARG A 81 12.48 27.85 -7.65
C ARG A 81 11.26 27.06 -7.20
N LYS A 82 10.06 27.60 -7.42
CA LYS A 82 8.80 26.92 -7.05
C LYS A 82 8.52 25.70 -7.91
N LEU A 83 8.85 25.75 -9.20
CA LEU A 83 8.76 24.61 -10.10
C LEU A 83 9.72 23.49 -9.70
N ALA A 84 10.98 23.83 -9.37
CA ALA A 84 11.93 22.84 -8.87
C ALA A 84 11.47 22.18 -7.57
N GLN A 85 10.86 22.94 -6.65
CA GLN A 85 10.24 22.37 -5.45
C GLN A 85 9.08 21.43 -5.78
N LEU A 86 8.25 21.79 -6.76
CA LEU A 86 7.15 20.97 -7.21
C LEU A 86 7.64 19.65 -7.83
N ASP A 87 8.71 19.68 -8.64
CA ASP A 87 9.30 18.49 -9.24
C ASP A 87 9.82 17.51 -8.18
N VAL A 88 10.45 18.03 -7.13
CA VAL A 88 10.89 17.22 -5.98
C VAL A 88 9.70 16.53 -5.31
N LEU A 89 8.64 17.29 -4.99
CA LEU A 89 7.44 16.72 -4.35
C LEU A 89 6.74 15.67 -5.25
N GLN A 90 6.69 15.90 -6.56
CA GLN A 90 6.16 14.92 -7.51
C GLN A 90 7.01 13.63 -7.53
N GLY A 91 8.34 13.76 -7.44
CA GLY A 91 9.25 12.64 -7.26
C GLY A 91 8.93 11.83 -5.99
N GLU A 92 8.83 12.50 -4.85
CA GLU A 92 8.49 11.86 -3.56
C GLU A 92 7.13 11.15 -3.61
N ILE A 93 6.11 11.77 -4.23
CA ILE A 93 4.79 11.16 -4.41
C ILE A 93 4.88 9.90 -5.27
N SER A 94 5.69 9.92 -6.34
CA SER A 94 5.88 8.75 -7.19
C SER A 94 6.51 7.59 -6.42
N GLU A 95 7.58 7.85 -5.67
CA GLU A 95 8.25 6.84 -4.85
C GLU A 95 7.32 6.22 -3.81
N LEU A 96 6.53 7.05 -3.10
CA LEU A 96 5.55 6.58 -2.11
C LEU A 96 4.44 5.72 -2.76
N ARG A 97 4.02 6.06 -3.98
CA ARG A 97 3.03 5.27 -4.72
C ARG A 97 3.59 3.93 -5.17
N ASP A 98 4.87 3.88 -5.55
CA ASP A 98 5.55 2.64 -5.90
C ASP A 98 5.70 1.74 -4.68
N GLU A 99 6.07 2.29 -3.51
CA GLU A 99 6.13 1.54 -2.24
C GLU A 99 4.75 0.99 -1.87
N LEU A 100 3.69 1.80 -1.96
CA LEU A 100 2.31 1.37 -1.74
C LEU A 100 1.88 0.27 -2.73
N GLY A 101 2.34 0.35 -3.98
CA GLY A 101 2.11 -0.65 -5.02
C GLY A 101 2.80 -1.97 -4.74
N ALA A 102 3.98 -1.94 -4.12
CA ALA A 102 4.74 -3.11 -3.70
C ALA A 102 4.09 -3.84 -2.51
N LEU A 103 3.36 -3.13 -1.64
CA LEU A 103 2.57 -3.74 -0.55
C LEU A 103 1.37 -4.56 -1.06
N LYS A 104 0.91 -4.34 -2.30
CA LYS A 104 -0.18 -5.14 -2.88
C LYS A 104 0.35 -6.53 -3.24
N THR A 105 0.00 -7.52 -2.42
CA THR A 105 0.30 -8.94 -2.65
C THR A 105 -0.50 -9.58 -3.77
N VAL A 106 -1.41 -8.84 -4.39
CA VAL A 106 -2.36 -9.32 -5.39
C VAL A 106 -2.28 -8.51 -6.67
N CYS A 107 -2.34 -9.19 -7.81
CA CYS A 107 -2.43 -8.61 -9.15
C CYS A 107 -3.75 -9.01 -9.82
N THR A 108 -4.08 -8.36 -10.94
CA THR A 108 -5.26 -8.70 -11.74
C THR A 108 -4.81 -9.32 -13.05
N CYS A 109 -5.30 -10.53 -13.34
CA CYS A 109 -5.01 -11.20 -14.61
C CYS A 109 -5.51 -10.36 -15.80
N ALA A 110 -4.60 -9.98 -16.70
CA ALA A 110 -4.95 -9.18 -17.88
C ALA A 110 -5.91 -9.87 -18.85
N ARG A 111 -5.95 -11.21 -18.86
CA ARG A 111 -6.82 -11.99 -19.77
C ARG A 111 -8.25 -12.13 -19.26
N CYS A 112 -8.44 -12.42 -17.97
CA CYS A 112 -9.75 -12.79 -17.43
C CYS A 112 -10.21 -11.93 -16.24
N GLY A 113 -9.42 -10.94 -15.81
CA GLY A 113 -9.77 -10.03 -14.72
C GLY A 113 -9.78 -10.65 -13.32
N ARG A 114 -9.35 -11.90 -13.16
CA ARG A 114 -9.30 -12.55 -11.84
C ARG A 114 -8.15 -11.99 -11.01
N GLN A 115 -8.43 -11.74 -9.73
CA GLN A 115 -7.42 -11.38 -8.74
C GLN A 115 -6.56 -12.61 -8.41
N CYS A 116 -5.25 -12.48 -8.57
CA CYS A 116 -4.26 -13.55 -8.36
C CYS A 116 -3.18 -13.05 -7.38
N SER A 117 -2.39 -13.96 -6.80
CA SER A 117 -1.22 -13.54 -6.05
C SER A 117 -0.16 -12.98 -6.99
N ARG A 118 0.62 -11.99 -6.57
CA ARG A 118 1.80 -11.56 -7.33
C ARG A 118 2.88 -12.64 -7.43
N ASP A 119 2.86 -13.61 -6.53
CA ASP A 119 3.80 -14.75 -6.54
C ASP A 119 3.36 -15.88 -7.49
N ASP A 120 2.15 -15.80 -8.06
CA ASP A 120 1.64 -16.81 -8.98
C ASP A 120 2.25 -16.61 -10.38
N ALA A 121 2.83 -17.66 -10.95
CA ALA A 121 3.31 -17.62 -12.35
C ALA A 121 2.18 -17.66 -13.39
N TYR A 122 1.00 -18.20 -13.01
CA TYR A 122 -0.15 -18.39 -13.89
C TYR A 122 -1.46 -18.11 -13.16
N CYS A 123 -2.44 -17.58 -13.89
CA CYS A 123 -3.77 -17.28 -13.38
C CYS A 123 -4.52 -18.55 -12.99
N ALA A 124 -4.89 -18.67 -11.71
CA ALA A 124 -5.72 -19.77 -11.20
C ALA A 124 -7.13 -19.85 -11.83
N GLY A 125 -7.57 -18.82 -12.58
CA GLY A 125 -8.86 -18.79 -13.27
C GLY A 125 -8.80 -19.23 -14.73
N CYS A 126 -7.78 -18.81 -15.49
CA CYS A 126 -7.73 -19.02 -16.93
C CYS A 126 -6.41 -19.61 -17.46
N GLY A 127 -5.44 -19.86 -16.57
CA GLY A 127 -4.14 -20.46 -16.91
C GLY A 127 -3.20 -19.57 -17.73
N SER A 128 -3.54 -18.30 -17.98
CA SER A 128 -2.60 -17.39 -18.64
C SER A 128 -1.44 -17.04 -17.70
N PRO A 129 -0.24 -16.75 -18.24
CA PRO A 129 0.80 -16.07 -17.47
C PRO A 129 0.25 -14.79 -16.82
N LEU A 130 0.72 -14.47 -15.62
CA LEU A 130 0.35 -13.27 -14.85
C LEU A 130 1.37 -12.15 -14.98
#